data_AF-A0AA91KEW8-F1
#
_entry.id   AF-A0AA91KEW8-F1
#
_cell.length_a   1.000
_cell.length_b   1.000
_cell.length_c   1.000
_cell.angle_alpha   90.00
_cell.angle_beta   90.00
_cell.angle_gamma   90.00
#
_symmetry.space_group_name_H-M   'P 1'
#
loop_
_entity.id
_entity.type
_entity.pdbx_description
1 polymer ?
#
loop_
_entity_poly.entity_id
_entity_poly.type
_entity_poly.pdbx_seq_one_letter_code
_entity_poly.pdbx_strand_id
1 'polypeptide(L)'
;MKKLAAIFALTLASTSVMASGLNLDVQPAEGGAWVSVTEQGQAVKGAKVTSSKSMDTKVTDESGRVFIYSQDQNSGSVTYVANTDQGQQAEKAAFVAGDRS
;
A
#
# COMPACT_ATOMS: atom_id res chain seq x y z
N MET A 1 1.84 -31.62 -40.58
CA MET A 1 2.32 -30.57 -39.66
C MET A 1 1.13 -29.90 -39.00
N LYS A 2 0.89 -30.11 -37.70
CA LYS A 2 -0.08 -29.33 -36.91
C LYS A 2 0.60 -29.02 -35.58
N LYS A 3 0.92 -27.74 -35.41
CA LYS A 3 1.76 -27.19 -34.33
C LYS A 3 0.98 -27.25 -33.01
N LEU A 4 1.47 -28.03 -32.05
CA LEU A 4 0.99 -27.97 -30.66
C LEU A 4 1.72 -26.82 -29.98
N ALA A 5 1.09 -25.65 -29.93
CA ALA A 5 1.55 -24.54 -29.11
C ALA A 5 1.00 -24.75 -27.69
N ALA A 6 1.84 -25.23 -26.78
CA ALA A 6 1.53 -25.30 -25.36
C ALA A 6 1.50 -23.88 -24.80
N ILE A 7 0.32 -23.42 -24.36
CA ILE A 7 0.15 -22.16 -23.64
C ILE A 7 0.62 -22.41 -22.21
N PHE A 8 1.83 -21.98 -21.88
CA PHE A 8 2.34 -21.98 -20.51
C PHE A 8 1.72 -20.76 -19.79
N ALA A 9 0.53 -20.96 -19.20
CA ALA A 9 -0.06 -19.96 -18.33
C ALA A 9 0.77 -19.92 -17.03
N LEU A 10 1.69 -18.96 -16.92
CA LEU A 10 2.27 -18.58 -15.63
C LEU A 10 1.15 -17.95 -14.79
N THR A 11 0.45 -18.76 -14.02
CA THR A 11 -0.27 -18.25 -12.87
C THR A 11 0.78 -17.79 -11.87
N LEU A 12 1.06 -16.49 -11.81
CA LEU A 12 1.66 -15.89 -10.63
C LEU A 12 0.66 -16.14 -9.49
N ALA A 13 0.87 -17.22 -8.75
CA ALA A 13 0.27 -17.37 -7.45
C ALA A 13 0.89 -16.27 -6.59
N SER A 14 0.19 -15.14 -6.49
CA SER A 14 0.46 -14.12 -5.48
C SER A 14 0.33 -14.82 -4.14
N THR A 15 1.45 -15.27 -3.58
CA THR A 15 1.51 -15.75 -2.20
C THR A 15 1.20 -14.53 -1.34
N SER A 16 -0.07 -14.33 -1.01
CA SER A 16 -0.47 -13.48 0.10
C SER A 16 0.20 -14.09 1.32
N VAL A 17 1.32 -13.50 1.72
CA VAL A 17 1.91 -13.71 3.03
C VAL A 17 0.77 -13.58 4.02
N MET A 18 0.43 -14.69 4.68
CA MET A 18 -0.49 -14.69 5.81
C MET A 18 0.24 -13.96 6.94
N ALA A 19 0.26 -12.63 6.87
CA ALA A 19 0.83 -11.76 7.88
C ALA A 19 -0.14 -11.72 9.06
N SER A 20 0.12 -12.56 10.05
CA SER A 20 -0.57 -12.48 11.34
C SER A 20 -0.15 -11.19 12.06
N GLY A 21 -1.00 -10.16 11.99
CA GLY A 21 -0.86 -8.93 12.77
C GLY A 21 -1.41 -7.73 12.04
N LEU A 22 -0.56 -7.09 11.23
CA LEU A 22 -0.81 -5.76 10.67
C LEU A 22 -1.36 -5.83 9.24
N ASN A 23 -2.44 -5.09 8.98
CA ASN A 23 -3.07 -4.92 7.69
C ASN A 23 -3.01 -3.45 7.28
N LEU A 24 -2.71 -3.23 6.00
CA LEU A 24 -2.66 -1.91 5.40
C LEU A 24 -3.73 -1.82 4.32
N ASP A 25 -4.59 -0.81 4.41
CA ASP A 25 -5.48 -0.44 3.32
C ASP A 25 -5.12 0.94 2.77
N VAL A 26 -5.28 1.11 1.46
CA VAL A 26 -4.89 2.33 0.76
C VAL A 26 -6.01 2.71 -0.18
N GLN A 27 -6.55 3.90 0.02
CA GLN A 27 -7.60 4.51 -0.78
C GLN A 27 -7.04 5.75 -1.49
N PRO A 28 -6.77 5.67 -2.80
CA PRO A 28 -6.33 6.82 -3.59
C PRO A 28 -7.34 7.96 -3.51
N ALA A 29 -6.85 9.19 -3.47
CA ALA A 29 -7.63 10.41 -3.48
C ALA A 29 -6.88 11.50 -4.27
N GLU A 30 -7.54 12.63 -4.51
CA GLU A 30 -6.90 13.77 -5.15
C GLU A 30 -5.69 14.22 -4.32
N GLY A 31 -4.54 14.38 -4.98
CA GLY A 31 -3.29 14.81 -4.34
C GLY A 31 -2.61 13.76 -3.45
N GLY A 32 -3.06 12.50 -3.40
CA GLY A 32 -2.41 11.48 -2.57
C GLY A 32 -3.24 10.22 -2.30
N ALA A 33 -3.11 9.68 -1.09
CA ALA A 33 -3.92 8.55 -0.64
C ALA A 33 -4.17 8.58 0.86
N TRP A 34 -5.36 8.11 1.25
CA TRP A 34 -5.64 7.71 2.63
C TRP A 34 -5.06 6.33 2.87
N VAL A 35 -4.30 6.19 3.94
CA VAL A 35 -3.74 4.92 4.40
C VAL A 35 -4.38 4.57 5.73
N SER A 36 -4.95 3.38 5.83
CA SER A 36 -5.52 2.84 7.07
C SER A 36 -4.68 1.66 7.54
N VAL A 37 -4.27 1.68 8.81
CA VAL A 37 -3.50 0.63 9.45
C VAL A 37 -4.38 -0.04 10.49
N THR A 38 -4.60 -1.34 10.33
CA THR A 38 -5.36 -2.13 11.29
C THR A 38 -4.56 -3.34 11.77
N GLU A 39 -4.77 -3.76 13.00
CA GLU A 39 -4.23 -5.00 13.55
C GLU A 39 -5.37 -5.81 14.12
N GLN A 40 -5.54 -7.04 13.62
CA GLN A 40 -6.69 -7.91 13.99
C GLN A 40 -8.05 -7.20 13.85
N GLY A 41 -8.18 -6.32 12.86
CA GLY A 41 -9.40 -5.52 12.60
C GLY A 41 -9.54 -4.26 13.46
N GLN A 42 -8.64 -3.99 14.40
CA GLN A 42 -8.64 -2.77 15.23
C GLN A 42 -7.72 -1.70 14.63
N ALA A 43 -8.13 -0.43 14.74
CA ALA A 43 -7.32 0.68 14.28
C ALA A 43 -6.02 0.81 15.09
N VAL A 44 -4.89 0.98 14.38
CA VAL A 44 -3.58 1.17 15.01
C VAL A 44 -3.21 2.64 15.01
N LYS A 45 -3.31 3.30 16.16
CA LYS A 45 -2.77 4.66 16.39
C LYS A 45 -1.26 4.62 16.50
N GLY A 46 -0.57 5.63 15.95
CA GLY A 46 0.87 5.76 16.13
C GLY A 46 1.73 4.95 15.14
N ALA A 47 1.12 4.25 14.18
CA ALA A 47 1.86 3.53 13.15
C ALA A 47 2.57 4.52 12.21
N LYS A 48 3.84 4.27 11.92
CA LYS A 48 4.67 5.09 11.02
C LYS A 48 4.46 4.62 9.59
N VAL A 49 3.93 5.51 8.76
CA VAL A 49 3.62 5.25 7.35
C VAL A 49 4.56 6.05 6.46
N THR A 50 5.12 5.38 5.45
CA THR A 50 6.01 5.95 4.43
C THR A 50 5.52 5.57 3.03
N SER A 51 5.98 6.28 2.01
CA SER A 51 5.65 6.04 0.60
C SER A 51 6.93 5.92 -0.24
N SER A 52 6.94 5.07 -1.26
CA SER A 52 8.08 4.95 -2.17
C SER A 52 8.36 6.22 -2.98
N LYS A 53 7.40 7.15 -3.06
CA LYS A 53 7.52 8.44 -3.77
C LYS A 53 7.70 9.65 -2.83
N SER A 54 7.72 9.44 -1.52
CA SER A 54 7.84 10.51 -0.53
C SER A 54 8.73 10.06 0.61
N MET A 55 9.77 10.83 0.94
CA MET A 55 10.62 10.54 2.10
C MET A 55 9.96 10.90 3.44
N ASP A 56 8.79 11.53 3.41
CA ASP A 56 8.09 11.94 4.62
C ASP A 56 7.48 10.73 5.34
N THR A 57 7.82 10.60 6.61
CA THR A 57 7.11 9.67 7.51
C THR A 57 5.93 10.40 8.13
N LYS A 58 4.74 9.82 8.02
CA LYS A 58 3.54 10.28 8.73
C LYS A 58 3.09 9.24 9.75
N VAL A 59 2.26 9.65 10.69
CA VAL A 59 1.82 8.80 11.80
C VAL A 59 0.30 8.71 11.78
N THR A 60 -0.24 7.51 11.99
CA THR A 60 -1.69 7.31 12.06
C THR A 60 -2.32 7.95 13.29
N ASP A 61 -3.51 8.52 13.09
CA ASP A 61 -4.35 9.08 14.14
C ASP A 61 -5.10 8.00 14.95
N GLU A 62 -6.03 8.43 15.81
CA GLU A 62 -6.83 7.53 16.66
C GLU A 62 -7.75 6.59 15.87
N SER A 63 -8.10 6.95 14.63
CA SER A 63 -8.84 6.10 13.71
C SER A 63 -7.94 5.11 12.96
N GLY A 64 -6.64 5.13 13.24
CA GLY A 64 -5.65 4.30 12.54
C GLY A 64 -5.40 4.76 11.12
N ARG A 65 -5.70 6.03 10.81
CA ARG A 65 -5.60 6.57 9.45
C ARG A 65 -4.62 7.72 9.34
N VAL A 66 -4.09 7.89 8.14
CA VAL A 66 -3.23 9.02 7.80
C VAL A 66 -3.34 9.33 6.32
N PHE A 67 -3.24 10.61 5.96
CA PHE A 67 -3.15 11.03 4.56
C PHE A 67 -1.68 11.17 4.16
N ILE A 68 -1.30 10.55 3.06
CA ILE A 68 0.02 10.68 2.45
C ILE A 68 -0.12 11.46 1.15
N TYR A 69 0.46 12.66 1.12
CA TYR A 69 0.47 13.50 -0.07
C TYR A 69 1.36 12.87 -1.16
N SER A 70 0.88 12.89 -2.39
CA SER A 70 1.72 12.63 -3.55
C SER A 70 2.64 13.82 -3.77
N GLN A 71 3.95 13.59 -3.80
CA GLN A 71 4.92 14.62 -4.21
C GLN A 71 5.14 14.62 -5.73
N ASP A 72 4.59 13.64 -6.44
CA ASP A 72 4.73 13.48 -7.89
C ASP A 72 3.44 13.91 -8.59
N GLN A 73 3.59 14.72 -9.64
CA GLN A 73 2.51 15.19 -10.50
C GLN A 73 2.09 14.15 -11.55
N ASN A 74 2.83 13.04 -11.66
CA ASN A 74 2.54 11.97 -12.60
C ASN A 74 1.79 10.82 -11.92
N SER A 75 0.79 10.30 -12.62
CA SER A 75 0.08 9.09 -12.21
C SER A 75 1.05 7.90 -12.14
N GLY A 76 0.88 7.04 -11.14
CA GLY A 76 1.69 5.85 -11.01
C GLY A 76 1.38 5.00 -9.80
N SER A 77 1.98 3.82 -9.77
CA SER A 77 1.95 2.95 -8.59
C SER A 77 2.84 3.53 -7.49
N VAL A 78 2.30 3.62 -6.29
CA VAL A 78 3.00 4.06 -5.08
C VAL A 78 2.91 2.93 -4.06
N THR A 79 4.06 2.52 -3.51
CA THR A 79 4.12 1.53 -2.44
C THR A 79 4.10 2.24 -1.11
N TYR A 80 3.16 1.88 -0.25
CA TYR A 80 3.04 2.37 1.11
C TYR A 80 3.52 1.30 2.08
N VAL A 81 4.26 1.72 3.09
CA VAL A 81 4.81 0.83 4.12
C VAL A 81 4.44 1.40 5.48
N ALA A 82 3.79 0.60 6.31
CA ALA A 82 3.49 0.92 7.70
C ALA A 82 4.34 0.06 8.64
N ASN A 83 4.88 0.69 9.69
CA ASN A 83 5.61 0.03 10.77
C ASN A 83 5.05 0.45 12.12
N THR A 84 4.91 -0.49 13.04
CA THR A 84 4.59 -0.22 14.45
C THR A 84 5.85 -0.22 15.31
N ASP A 85 5.79 0.38 16.49
CA ASP A 85 6.92 0.35 17.44
C ASP A 85 7.23 -1.07 17.98
N GLN A 86 6.30 -2.01 17.80
CA GLN A 86 6.49 -3.43 18.11
C GLN A 86 7.22 -4.20 17.00
N GLY A 87 7.64 -3.51 15.93
CA GLY A 87 8.36 -4.10 14.80
C GLY A 87 7.47 -4.85 13.80
N GLN A 88 6.15 -4.70 13.89
CA GLN A 88 5.24 -5.23 12.86
C GLN A 88 5.28 -4.34 11.62
N GLN A 89 5.25 -4.94 10.44
CA GLN A 89 5.31 -4.25 9.17
C GLN A 89 4.21 -4.76 8.23
N ALA A 90 3.61 -3.83 7.48
CA ALA A 90 2.70 -4.13 6.38
C ALA A 90 3.00 -3.22 5.20
N GLU A 91 2.80 -3.72 3.99
CA GLU A 91 2.99 -2.96 2.76
C GLU A 91 1.83 -3.14 1.80
N LYS A 92 1.50 -2.08 1.04
CA LYS A 92 0.49 -2.13 -0.01
C LYS A 92 0.82 -1.14 -1.11
N ALA A 93 0.73 -1.60 -2.35
CA ALA A 93 0.83 -0.73 -3.52
C ALA A 93 -0.57 -0.25 -3.96
N ALA A 94 -0.66 1.01 -4.36
CA ALA A 94 -1.87 1.56 -4.96
C ALA A 94 -1.52 2.51 -6.10
N PHE A 95 -2.38 2.56 -7.11
CA PHE A 95 -2.27 3.52 -8.19
C PHE A 95 -2.86 4.86 -7.74
N VAL A 96 -2.03 5.91 -7.76
CA VAL A 96 -2.43 7.28 -7.46
C VAL A 96 -2.44 8.07 -8.76
N ALA A 97 -3.54 8.76 -9.04
CA ALA A 97 -3.63 9.67 -10.17
C ALA A 97 -2.82 10.94 -9.88
N GLY A 98 -2.03 11.38 -10.86
CA GLY A 98 -1.38 12.69 -10.82
C GLY A 98 -2.36 13.82 -11.15
N ASP A 99 -1.99 15.04 -10.80
CA ASP A 99 -2.79 16.26 -10.98
C ASP A 99 -2.72 16.84 -12.42
N ARG A 100 -2.08 16.14 -13.36
CA ARG A 100 -2.08 16.57 -14.77
C ARG A 100 -3.37 16.13 -15.46
N SER A 101 -4.40 16.99 -15.37
CA SER A 101 -5.56 17.01 -16.28
C SER A 101 -5.23 17.71 -17.60
#